data_AF-A0A9E5FI19-F1
#
_entry.id   AF-A0A9E5FI19-F1
#
_cell.length_a   1.000
_cell.length_b   1.000
_cell.length_c   1.000
_cell.angle_alpha   90.00
_cell.angle_beta   90.00
_cell.angle_gamma   90.00
#
_symmetry.space_group_name_H-M   'P 1'
#
loop_
_entity.id
_entity.type
_entity.pdbx_description
1 polymer ?
#
loop_
_entity_poly.entity_id
_entity_poly.type
_entity_poly.pdbx_seq_one_letter_code
_entity_poly.pdbx_strand_id
1 'polypeptide(L)'
;SKDEARGVNGTFMWFMEEVGELATALRGGESPEAVAAEFADVQAWLATLANIAGVDLGKAVTEKYGLVCPGCRTEPCTCPPHEKP
;
A
#
# COMPACT_ATOMS: atom_id res chain seq x y z
N SER A 1 3.08 -21.42 3.48
CA SER A 1 4.03 -20.60 4.27
C SER A 1 3.46 -20.33 5.66
N LYS A 2 4.19 -19.63 6.56
CA LYS A 2 3.62 -19.13 7.84
C LYS A 2 2.40 -18.21 7.62
N ASP A 3 2.33 -17.56 6.45
CA ASP A 3 1.28 -16.60 6.11
C ASP A 3 0.00 -17.30 5.66
N GLU A 4 0.11 -18.38 4.87
CA GLU A 4 -1.03 -19.23 4.52
C GLU A 4 -1.72 -19.83 5.76
N ALA A 5 -0.96 -20.14 6.81
CA ALA A 5 -1.49 -20.70 8.05
C ALA A 5 -2.33 -19.69 8.87
N ARG A 6 -2.09 -18.38 8.71
CA ARG A 6 -2.91 -17.30 9.31
C ARG A 6 -4.17 -16.99 8.48
N GLY A 7 -4.14 -17.33 7.19
CA GLY A 7 -5.21 -17.00 6.25
C GLY A 7 -5.39 -15.49 6.03
N VAL A 8 -6.32 -15.13 5.15
CA VAL A 8 -6.58 -13.73 4.76
C VAL A 8 -6.92 -12.85 5.97
N ASN A 9 -7.80 -13.32 6.86
CA ASN A 9 -8.25 -12.53 8.02
C ASN A 9 -7.11 -12.25 9.01
N GLY A 10 -6.27 -13.25 9.30
CA GLY A 10 -5.13 -13.07 10.19
C GLY A 10 -4.10 -12.12 9.63
N THR A 11 -3.80 -12.24 8.32
CA THR A 11 -2.85 -11.33 7.65
C THR A 11 -3.40 -9.91 7.51
N PHE A 12 -4.71 -9.75 7.31
CA PHE A 12 -5.34 -8.43 7.29
C PHE A 12 -5.17 -7.69 8.64
N MET A 13 -5.24 -8.40 9.76
CA MET A 13 -5.01 -7.78 11.08
C MET A 13 -3.58 -7.26 11.23
N TRP A 14 -2.57 -8.00 10.76
CA TRP A 14 -1.19 -7.53 10.73
C TRP A 14 -1.04 -6.31 9.82
N PHE A 15 -1.61 -6.34 8.61
CA PHE A 15 -1.60 -5.17 7.73
C PHE A 15 -2.19 -3.92 8.42
N MET A 16 -3.28 -4.07 9.17
CA MET A 16 -3.89 -2.96 9.90
C MET A 16 -3.04 -2.46 11.09
N GLU A 17 -2.27 -3.34 11.72
CA GLU A 17 -1.32 -2.99 12.78
C GLU A 17 -0.25 -2.02 12.26
N GLU A 18 0.40 -2.37 11.15
CA GLU A 18 1.43 -1.56 10.48
C GLU A 18 0.90 -0.21 9.99
N VAL A 19 -0.36 -0.17 9.52
CA VAL A 19 -1.03 1.10 9.18
C VAL A 19 -1.18 1.98 10.44
N GLY A 20 -1.42 1.38 11.60
CA GLY A 20 -1.49 2.06 12.89
C GLY A 20 -0.13 2.59 13.36
N GLU A 21 0.94 1.81 13.15
CA GLU A 21 2.32 2.19 13.46
C GLU A 21 2.78 3.35 12.56
N LEU A 22 2.57 3.25 11.25
CA LEU A 22 2.79 4.35 10.30
C LEU A 22 2.02 5.60 10.69
N ALA A 23 0.73 5.48 11.03
CA ALA A 23 -0.06 6.62 11.45
C ALA A 23 0.49 7.27 12.74
N THR A 24 1.10 6.49 13.63
CA THR A 24 1.75 6.97 14.84
C THR A 24 3.04 7.70 14.53
N ALA A 25 3.91 7.12 13.70
CA ALA A 25 5.15 7.75 13.25
C ALA A 25 4.89 9.09 12.54
N LEU A 26 3.84 9.17 11.71
CA LEU A 26 3.44 10.40 11.00
C LEU A 26 2.89 11.51 11.92
N ARG A 27 2.34 11.17 13.09
CA ARG A 27 1.84 12.19 14.06
C ARG A 27 2.97 12.92 14.79
N GLY A 28 4.21 12.46 14.66
CA GLY A 28 5.41 13.18 15.03
C GLY A 28 6.15 12.61 16.24
N GLY A 29 7.44 12.90 16.31
CA GLY A 29 8.36 12.41 17.35
C GLY A 29 9.38 11.39 16.85
N GLU A 30 9.10 10.76 15.70
CA GLU A 30 9.98 9.76 15.07
C GLU A 30 10.97 10.39 14.07
N SER A 31 12.08 9.68 13.83
CA SER A 31 13.05 10.11 12.81
C SER A 31 12.52 9.83 11.39
N PRO A 32 13.04 10.55 10.37
CA PRO A 32 12.69 10.25 8.97
C PRO A 32 12.94 8.78 8.58
N GLU A 33 13.97 8.16 9.14
CA GLU A 33 14.31 6.75 8.91
C GLU A 33 13.27 5.81 9.53
N ALA A 34 12.78 6.12 10.74
CA ALA A 34 11.71 5.36 11.38
C ALA A 34 10.42 5.45 10.56
N VAL A 35 10.01 6.66 10.15
CA VAL A 35 8.84 6.84 9.28
C VAL A 35 8.99 6.04 7.96
N ALA A 36 10.18 6.05 7.37
CA ALA A 36 10.44 5.30 6.14
C ALA A 36 10.35 3.77 6.34
N ALA A 37 10.75 3.26 7.51
CA ALA A 37 10.59 1.84 7.85
C ALA A 37 9.11 1.45 7.90
N GLU A 38 8.27 2.24 8.58
CA GLU A 38 6.82 2.00 8.66
C GLU A 38 6.14 1.99 7.27
N PHE A 39 6.59 2.85 6.35
CA PHE A 39 6.11 2.81 4.95
C PHE A 39 6.49 1.49 4.26
N ALA A 40 7.68 0.98 4.51
CA ALA A 40 8.14 -0.28 3.96
C ALA A 40 7.34 -1.47 4.52
N ASP A 41 7.04 -1.45 5.82
CA ASP A 41 6.28 -2.52 6.48
C ASP A 41 4.82 -2.56 6.00
N VAL A 42 4.16 -1.40 5.88
CA VAL A 42 2.82 -1.30 5.26
C VAL A 42 2.82 -1.88 3.84
N GLN A 43 3.84 -1.56 3.03
CA GLN A 43 3.94 -2.10 1.67
C GLN A 43 4.19 -3.62 1.67
N ALA A 44 5.05 -4.13 2.54
CA ALA A 44 5.36 -5.55 2.64
C ALA A 44 4.12 -6.37 3.05
N TRP A 45 3.34 -5.89 4.00
CA TRP A 45 2.12 -6.57 4.45
C TRP A 45 0.97 -6.47 3.46
N LEU A 46 0.84 -5.35 2.73
CA LEU A 46 -0.10 -5.27 1.61
C LEU A 46 0.23 -6.30 0.52
N ALA A 47 1.51 -6.42 0.15
CA ALA A 47 1.95 -7.41 -0.84
C ALA A 47 1.71 -8.85 -0.34
N THR A 48 1.97 -9.11 0.95
CA THR A 48 1.71 -10.41 1.58
C THR A 48 0.22 -10.76 1.56
N LEU A 49 -0.65 -9.80 1.89
CA LEU A 49 -2.10 -9.96 1.83
C LEU A 49 -2.58 -10.27 0.40
N ALA A 50 -2.05 -9.54 -0.60
CA ALA A 50 -2.37 -9.77 -2.00
C ALA A 50 -2.00 -11.20 -2.45
N ASN A 51 -0.79 -11.67 -2.08
CA ASN A 51 -0.34 -13.02 -2.40
C ASN A 51 -1.27 -14.10 -1.84
N ILE A 52 -1.67 -13.98 -0.56
CA ILE A 52 -2.58 -14.96 0.07
C ILE A 52 -3.99 -14.89 -0.52
N ALA A 53 -4.42 -13.71 -0.98
CA ALA A 53 -5.69 -13.52 -1.67
C ALA A 53 -5.67 -13.98 -3.14
N GLY A 54 -4.51 -14.44 -3.66
CA GLY A 54 -4.36 -14.82 -5.06
C GLY A 54 -4.40 -13.64 -6.04
N VAL A 55 -4.00 -12.46 -5.57
CA VAL A 55 -4.00 -11.21 -6.35
C VAL A 55 -2.57 -10.85 -6.76
N ASP A 56 -2.34 -10.73 -8.07
CA ASP A 56 -1.14 -10.07 -8.58
C ASP A 56 -1.31 -8.55 -8.40
N LEU A 57 -0.69 -8.02 -7.35
CA LEU A 57 -0.82 -6.61 -6.96
C LEU A 57 -0.30 -5.66 -8.05
N GLY A 58 0.83 -6.01 -8.70
CA GLY A 58 1.42 -5.19 -9.75
C GLY A 58 0.50 -5.10 -10.96
N LYS A 59 0.02 -6.25 -11.43
CA LYS A 59 -0.96 -6.32 -12.52
C LYS A 59 -2.24 -5.57 -12.18
N ALA A 60 -2.78 -5.72 -10.97
CA ALA A 60 -4.00 -5.05 -10.53
C ALA A 60 -3.85 -3.51 -10.53
N VAL A 61 -2.69 -2.99 -10.12
CA VAL A 61 -2.38 -1.56 -10.17
C VAL A 61 -2.30 -1.09 -11.62
N THR A 62 -1.56 -1.80 -12.48
CA THR A 62 -1.43 -1.44 -13.91
C THR A 62 -2.76 -1.50 -14.65
N GLU A 63 -3.61 -2.49 -14.40
CA GLU A 63 -4.93 -2.60 -15.04
C GLU A 63 -5.88 -1.47 -14.60
N LYS A 64 -5.76 -1.01 -13.35
CA LYS A 64 -6.62 0.03 -12.80
C LYS A 64 -6.19 1.45 -13.19
N TYR A 65 -4.89 1.74 -13.12
CA TYR A 65 -4.36 3.09 -13.29
C TYR A 65 -3.62 3.28 -14.62
N GLY A 66 -3.32 2.20 -15.36
CA GLY A 66 -2.53 2.27 -16.57
C GLY A 66 -1.11 2.80 -16.33
N LEU A 67 -0.51 3.36 -17.39
CA LEU A 67 0.76 4.08 -17.34
C LEU A 67 0.56 5.61 -17.43
N VAL A 68 -0.68 6.05 -17.61
CA VAL A 68 -1.08 7.45 -17.78
C VAL A 68 -2.22 7.74 -16.81
N CYS A 69 -2.33 8.97 -16.30
CA CYS A 69 -3.40 9.31 -15.36
C CYS A 69 -4.79 8.93 -15.94
N PRO A 70 -5.62 8.13 -15.25
CA PRO A 70 -6.97 7.79 -15.72
C PRO A 70 -7.88 9.01 -15.92
N GLY A 71 -7.64 10.13 -15.23
CA GLY A 71 -8.36 11.39 -15.42
C GLY A 71 -8.01 12.09 -16.74
N CYS A 72 -6.77 12.55 -16.88
CA CYS A 72 -6.33 13.39 -18.01
C CYS A 72 -5.66 12.63 -19.17
N ARG A 73 -5.28 11.36 -18.97
CA ARG A 73 -4.57 10.49 -19.93
C ARG A 73 -3.22 11.02 -20.43
N THR A 74 -2.57 11.90 -19.65
CA THR A 74 -1.22 12.42 -19.95
C THR A 74 -0.18 11.94 -18.92
N GLU A 75 1.08 11.93 -19.35
CA GLU A 75 2.25 11.79 -18.49
C GLU A 75 3.20 12.99 -18.79
N PRO A 76 3.48 13.89 -17.83
CA PRO A 76 2.96 13.94 -16.46
C PRO A 76 1.47 14.32 -16.37
N CYS A 77 0.83 13.96 -15.25
CA CYS A 77 -0.57 14.30 -14.96
C CYS A 77 -0.78 15.82 -14.87
N THR A 78 -1.91 16.32 -15.39
CA THR A 78 -2.31 17.74 -15.32
C THR A 78 -3.64 17.98 -14.57
N CYS A 79 -4.19 16.93 -13.94
CA CYS A 79 -5.40 17.04 -13.12
C CYS A 79 -5.18 17.94 -11.88
N PRO A 80 -6.22 18.63 -11.40
CA PRO A 80 -6.16 19.36 -10.14
C PRO A 80 -5.91 18.39 -8.95
N PRO A 81 -5.22 18.83 -7.88
CA PRO A 81 -4.72 17.98 -6.79
C PRO A 81 -5.79 17.29 -5.92
N HIS A 82 -7.07 17.53 -6.19
CA HIS A 82 -8.19 16.92 -5.46
C HIS A 82 -8.80 15.71 -6.17
N GLU A 83 -8.35 15.39 -7.39
CA GLU A 83 -8.77 14.16 -8.07
C GLU A 83 -7.92 12.97 -7.62
N LYS A 84 -8.56 11.81 -7.49
CA LYS A 84 -7.84 10.55 -7.29
C LYS A 84 -6.87 10.34 -8.46
N PRO A 85 -5.68 9.77 -8.22
CA PRO A 85 -4.74 9.41 -9.29
C PRO A 85 -5.42 8.69 -10.45
#